data_AF-A0A073IRB9-F1
#
_entry.id   AF-A0A073IRB9-F1
#
_cell.length_a   1.000
_cell.length_b   1.000
_cell.length_c   1.000
_cell.angle_alpha   90.00
_cell.angle_beta   90.00
_cell.angle_gamma   90.00
#
_symmetry.space_group_name_H-M   'P 1'
#
loop_
_entity.id
_entity.type
_entity.pdbx_description
1 polymer ?
#
loop_
_entity_poly.entity_id
_entity_poly.type
_entity_poly.pdbx_seq_one_letter_code
_entity_poly.pdbx_strand_id
1 'polypeptide(L)' 'MGTQKIYANDRWREALPKIPARRLAEPSEIAEVIHFLCSEESRYISGDVVNINGGMLMN' A
#
# COMPACT_ATOMS: atom_id res chain seq x y z
N MET A 1 15.26 -2.93 9.60
CA MET A 1 15.08 -3.11 11.07
C MET A 1 14.07 -2.14 11.71
N GLY A 2 13.58 -1.08 11.02
CA GLY A 2 12.63 -0.10 11.60
C GLY A 2 11.13 -0.42 11.43
N THR A 3 10.72 -1.10 10.36
CA THR A 3 9.31 -1.36 10.05
C THR A 3 8.69 -2.50 10.86
N GLN A 4 9.44 -3.57 11.16
CA GLN A 4 8.92 -4.73 11.92
C GLN A 4 8.41 -4.38 13.33
N LYS A 5 9.01 -3.40 14.02
CA LYS A 5 8.52 -2.95 15.33
C LYS A 5 7.17 -2.22 15.24
N ILE A 6 6.89 -1.55 14.12
CA ILE A 6 5.62 -0.86 13.91
C ILE A 6 4.49 -1.88 13.81
N TYR A 7 4.73 -3.00 13.14
CA TYR A 7 3.72 -4.04 12.90
C TYR A 7 3.43 -4.95 14.11
N ALA A 8 4.25 -4.86 15.16
CA ALA A 8 4.10 -5.68 16.37
C ALA A 8 3.08 -5.11 17.39
N ASN A 9 2.59 -3.88 17.18
CA ASN A 9 1.62 -3.27 18.08
C ASN A 9 0.18 -3.75 17.83
N ASP A 10 -0.69 -3.61 18.83
CA ASP A 10 -2.06 -4.14 18.79
C ASP A 10 -2.92 -3.51 17.68
N ARG A 11 -2.61 -2.27 17.28
CA ARG A 11 -3.31 -1.57 16.20
C ARG A 11 -3.28 -2.35 14.89
N TRP A 12 -2.16 -2.96 14.51
CA TRP A 12 -2.08 -3.70 13.24
C TRP A 12 -2.72 -5.08 13.34
N ARG A 13 -2.70 -5.71 14.51
CA ARG A 13 -3.42 -6.97 14.75
C ARG A 13 -4.92 -6.82 14.57
N GLU A 14 -5.49 -5.70 15.00
CA GLU A 14 -6.92 -5.40 14.81
C GLU A 14 -7.28 -4.94 13.39
N ALA A 15 -6.32 -4.34 12.67
CA ALA A 15 -6.52 -3.83 11.32
C ALA A 15 -6.44 -4.94 10.24
N LEU A 16 -5.55 -5.92 10.42
CA LEU A 16 -5.32 -7.01 9.45
C LEU A 16 -6.60 -7.75 9.01
N PRO A 17 -7.54 -8.09 9.92
CA PRO A 17 -8.80 -8.74 9.52
C PRO A 17 -9.71 -7.87 8.67
N LYS A 18 -9.55 -6.55 8.71
CA LYS A 18 -10.36 -5.58 7.96
C LYS A 18 -9.83 -5.34 6.56
N ILE A 19 -8.55 -5.66 6.30
CA ILE A 19 -7.94 -5.54 4.98
C ILE A 19 -8.38 -6.74 4.12
N PRO A 20 -9.03 -6.54 2.96
CA PRO A 20 -9.44 -7.65 2.09
C PRO A 20 -8.29 -8.57 1.66
N ALA A 21 -7.11 -8.01 1.38
CA ALA A 21 -5.90 -8.78 1.08
C ALA A 21 -5.34 -9.60 2.26
N ARG A 22 -5.88 -9.45 3.48
CA ARG A 22 -5.47 -10.16 4.71
C ARG A 22 -4.00 -10.00 5.11
N ARG A 23 -3.32 -9.00 4.57
CA ARG A 23 -1.93 -8.67 4.89
C ARG A 23 -1.64 -7.20 4.64
N LEU A 24 -0.53 -6.75 5.18
CA LEU A 24 0.06 -5.47 4.79
C LEU A 24 0.81 -5.65 3.47
N ALA A 25 0.89 -4.58 2.70
CA ALA A 25 1.76 -4.53 1.53
C ALA A 25 3.23 -4.58 1.99
N GLU A 26 4.06 -5.30 1.26
CA GLU A 26 5.51 -5.20 1.40
C GLU A 26 5.97 -3.86 0.84
N PRO A 27 7.04 -3.24 1.39
CA PRO A 27 7.56 -1.97 0.89
C PRO A 27 7.88 -1.99 -0.61
N SER A 28 8.31 -3.14 -1.15
CA SER A 28 8.57 -3.32 -2.57
C SER A 28 7.32 -3.16 -3.43
N GLU A 29 6.16 -3.62 -2.96
CA GLU A 29 4.90 -3.48 -3.72
C GLU A 29 4.47 -2.02 -3.85
N ILE A 30 4.77 -1.20 -2.82
CA ILE A 30 4.56 0.25 -2.88
C ILE A 30 5.58 0.89 -3.83
N ALA A 31 6.84 0.46 -3.77
CA ALA A 31 7.91 0.98 -4.60
C ALA A 31 7.67 0.74 -6.11
N GLU A 32 7.13 -0.41 -6.51
CA GLU A 32 6.81 -0.70 -7.90
C GLU A 32 5.76 0.26 -8.48
N VAL A 33 4.73 0.62 -7.69
CA VAL A 33 3.72 1.61 -8.12
C VAL A 33 4.35 2.99 -8.25
N ILE A 34 5.21 3.39 -7.31
CA ILE A 34 5.95 4.66 -7.40
C ILE A 34 6.84 4.66 -8.65
N HIS A 35 7.56 3.58 -8.91
CA HIS A 35 8.39 3.43 -10.09
C HIS A 35 7.58 3.60 -11.38
N PHE A 36 6.42 2.93 -11.48
CA PHE A 36 5.50 3.13 -12.59
C PHE A 36 5.07 4.59 -12.73
N LEU A 37 4.66 5.26 -11.65
CA LEU A 37 4.22 6.66 -11.71
C LEU A 37 5.33 7.66 -12.08
N CYS A 38 6.59 7.29 -11.86
CA CYS A 38 7.76 8.09 -12.28
C CYS A 38 8.27 7.74 -13.69
N SER A 39 7.67 6.76 -14.36
CA SER A 39 8.10 6.26 -15.67
C SER A 39 7.41 6.99 -16.84
N GLU A 40 7.90 6.76 -18.06
CA GLU A 40 7.30 7.35 -19.28
C GLU A 40 5.93 6.74 -19.61
N GLU A 41 5.69 5.53 -19.10
CA GLU A 41 4.48 4.75 -19.26
C GLU A 41 3.27 5.42 -18.59
N SER A 42 3.50 6.25 -17.56
CA SER A 42 2.47 6.99 -16.84
C SER A 42 2.37 8.47 -17.23
N ARG A 43 3.04 8.93 -18.30
CA ARG A 43 3.20 10.38 -18.61
C ARG A 43 1.91 11.20 -18.77
N TYR A 44 0.77 10.55 -18.96
CA TYR A 44 -0.53 11.21 -19.09
C TYR A 44 -1.37 11.20 -17.80
N ILE A 45 -0.85 10.59 -16.73
CA ILE A 45 -1.48 10.54 -15.41
C ILE A 45 -1.01 11.78 -14.63
N SER A 46 -1.95 12.63 -14.24
CA SER A 46 -1.68 13.81 -13.41
C SER A 46 -2.94 14.21 -12.65
N GLY A 47 -2.77 14.73 -11.44
CA GLY A 47 -3.88 15.17 -10.58
C GLY A 47 -4.66 14.03 -9.91
N ASP A 48 -4.21 12.78 -10.06
CA ASP A 48 -4.87 11.59 -9.50
C ASP A 48 -4.13 11.01 -8.29
N VAL A 49 -4.87 10.22 -7.50
CA VAL A 49 -4.35 9.50 -6.32
C VAL A 49 -4.47 7.99 -6.55
N VAL A 50 -3.34 7.29 -6.53
CA VAL A 50 -3.30 5.82 -6.59
C VAL A 50 -3.33 5.24 -5.17
N ASN A 51 -4.40 4.51 -4.85
CA ASN A 51 -4.58 3.90 -3.53
C ASN A 51 -3.98 2.50 -3.46
N ILE A 52 -2.94 2.32 -2.65
CA ILE A 52 -2.29 1.03 -2.40
C ILE A 52 -2.72 0.53 -1.01
N ASN A 53 -3.93 -0.01 -0.91
CA ASN A 53 -4.58 -0.26 0.38
C ASN A 53 -5.09 -1.69 0.61
N GLY A 54 -4.76 -2.63 -0.30
CA GLY A 54 -5.20 -4.02 -0.17
C GLY A 54 -6.71 -4.23 -0.27
N GLY A 55 -7.45 -3.31 -0.91
CA GLY A 55 -8.88 -3.40 -1.19
C GLY A 55 -9.79 -2.58 -0.26
N MET A 56 -9.23 -1.76 0.63
CA MET A 56 -9.99 -1.06 1.69
C MET A 56 -11.00 -0.01 1.20
N LEU A 57 -10.85 0.51 -0.03
CA LEU A 57 -11.72 1.58 -0.57
C LEU A 57 -12.83 1.05 -1.50
N MET A 58 -12.93 -0.26 -1.72
CA MET A 58 -13.99 -0.84 -2.52
C MET A 58 -15.16 -1.20 -1.59
N ASN A 59 -16.18 -0.35 -1.57
CA ASN A 59 -17.45 -0.58 -0.88
C ASN A 59 -18.60 -0.37 -1.86
#